data_AF-A0A2T4CW04-F1
#
_entry.id   AF-A0A2T4CW04-F1
#
_cell.length_a   1.000
_cell.length_b   1.000
_cell.length_c   1.000
_cell.angle_alpha   90.00
_cell.angle_beta   90.00
_cell.angle_gamma   90.00
#
_symmetry.space_group_name_H-M   'P 1'
#
loop_
_entity.id
_entity.type
_entity.pdbx_description
1 polymer ?
#
loop_
_entity_poly.entity_id
_entity_poly.type
_entity_poly.pdbx_seq_one_letter_code
_entity_poly.pdbx_strand_id
1 'polypeptide(L)'
;MQTEGDITGTGNLSLHDGILKLQSEGISQQQPIAFNAVDLRYQLTAEESMVAITIEPDIAGVEPIEARLQTAPIKTVMAAPMDTPVTLQLQNSIEDLASLNLETLAFDELAGKLELHVDMEGTFNQPELTTAISLRDGQIFLVDMGITLTEINADINGDPLSGLKILLQAQSAEGQLEVAGDFTMTDSDWLLDATIKGDKLELMNLPEAYVIASPDLTLRITPETAKIGGKVTIPNADLAPMDFNTTVSASPDVVVVGQDTTDEKMRLATDVDVTVELGENVLIRALGFNGRLAGDLRIYGEAGELLLGDGEITVHDGTYAAYGRELKINNGKVRFAGTAIDNPDLDIKAVRTGTDYEAGIHITGPAHNPQATLFSNPTMSQEDVLSYIVLGRPLGQASAADAAMLASAATNLGIANGNAVSEKIASTFGLDTVEFTGESPDNAAVQIGKYLSPKLYLGYGIGIFEPVSTVQLRYTLSKIWTLQAESGTQSGVDLLYIYER
;
A
#
# COMPACT_ATOMS: atom_id res chain seq x y z
N MET A 1 -47.55 -5.83 47.92
CA MET A 1 -47.72 -7.10 48.67
C MET A 1 -46.34 -7.56 49.04
N GLN A 2 -45.94 -7.46 50.32
CA GLN A 2 -44.70 -8.09 50.78
C GLN A 2 -44.98 -9.59 50.91
N THR A 3 -44.40 -10.39 50.03
CA THR A 3 -44.41 -11.84 50.15
C THR A 3 -43.44 -12.23 51.26
N GLU A 4 -43.96 -12.65 52.42
CA GLU A 4 -43.17 -13.15 53.55
C GLU A 4 -42.54 -14.53 53.29
N GLY A 5 -42.94 -15.23 52.23
CA GLY A 5 -42.41 -16.55 51.87
C GLY A 5 -41.11 -16.50 51.05
N ASP A 6 -40.28 -17.52 51.22
CA ASP A 6 -39.13 -17.78 50.34
C ASP A 6 -39.60 -18.31 48.99
N ILE A 7 -38.93 -17.87 47.92
CA ILE A 7 -39.19 -18.35 46.56
C ILE A 7 -38.22 -19.50 46.30
N THR A 8 -38.73 -20.72 46.26
CA THR A 8 -37.96 -21.93 45.95
C THR A 8 -38.59 -22.66 44.78
N GLY A 9 -37.78 -23.39 44.01
CA GLY A 9 -38.26 -24.14 42.86
C GLY A 9 -37.14 -24.58 41.94
N THR A 10 -37.42 -25.59 41.13
CA THR A 10 -36.52 -26.06 40.07
C THR A 10 -37.29 -26.10 38.77
N GLY A 11 -36.62 -25.83 37.65
CA GLY A 11 -37.22 -25.98 36.34
C GLY A 11 -36.20 -26.15 35.25
N ASN A 12 -36.69 -26.66 34.12
CA ASN A 12 -35.95 -26.77 32.87
C ASN A 12 -36.79 -26.18 31.74
N LEU A 13 -36.15 -25.40 30.88
CA LEU A 13 -36.71 -24.87 29.65
C LEU A 13 -35.78 -25.30 28.51
N SER A 14 -36.32 -26.00 27.52
CA SER A 14 -35.58 -26.44 26.35
C SER A 14 -36.26 -25.85 25.11
N LEU A 15 -35.49 -25.09 24.32
CA LEU A 15 -35.89 -24.60 23.01
C LEU A 15 -35.08 -25.38 21.98
N HIS A 16 -35.74 -25.84 20.92
CA HIS A 16 -35.08 -26.55 19.82
C HIS A 16 -35.27 -25.77 18.54
N ASP A 17 -34.30 -25.83 17.64
CA ASP A 17 -34.35 -25.25 16.29
C ASP A 17 -34.79 -23.78 16.29
N GLY A 18 -33.86 -22.89 16.66
CA GLY A 18 -34.15 -21.46 16.74
C GLY A 18 -33.10 -20.60 16.06
N ILE A 19 -33.44 -19.32 15.97
CA ILE A 19 -32.59 -18.30 15.35
C ILE A 19 -32.46 -17.15 16.34
N LEU A 20 -31.22 -16.86 16.75
CA LEU A 20 -30.89 -15.69 17.53
C LEU A 20 -30.59 -14.54 16.57
N LYS A 21 -31.34 -13.45 16.71
CA LYS A 21 -31.03 -12.16 16.05
C LYS A 21 -30.61 -11.18 17.11
N LEU A 22 -29.32 -10.85 17.14
CA LEU A 22 -28.78 -9.81 18.01
C LEU A 22 -29.08 -8.46 17.38
N GLN A 23 -29.88 -7.62 18.04
CA GLN A 23 -30.10 -6.23 17.63
C GLN A 23 -29.17 -5.33 18.45
N SER A 24 -28.14 -4.78 17.81
CA SER A 24 -27.29 -3.75 18.41
C SER A 24 -27.07 -2.59 17.45
N GLU A 25 -27.20 -1.36 17.94
CA GLU A 25 -26.84 -0.12 17.23
C GLU A 25 -25.30 -0.08 17.08
N GLY A 26 -24.77 -0.66 15.99
CA GLY A 26 -23.32 -0.63 15.71
C GLY A 26 -22.77 -1.79 14.88
N ILE A 27 -23.54 -2.87 14.69
CA ILE A 27 -23.12 -4.02 13.86
C ILE A 27 -23.93 -4.02 12.57
N SER A 28 -23.32 -3.56 11.47
CA SER A 28 -23.96 -3.30 10.17
C SER A 28 -24.31 -4.57 9.36
N GLN A 29 -23.83 -5.76 9.76
CA GLN A 29 -24.26 -7.04 9.21
C GLN A 29 -24.65 -7.99 10.34
N GLN A 30 -25.95 -8.28 10.46
CA GLN A 30 -26.47 -9.26 11.42
C GLN A 30 -26.86 -10.51 10.64
N GLN A 31 -25.94 -11.46 10.49
CA GLN A 31 -26.33 -12.81 10.11
C GLN A 31 -27.06 -13.48 11.31
N PRO A 32 -28.27 -14.01 11.11
CA PRO A 32 -28.95 -14.76 12.16
C PRO A 32 -28.11 -15.97 12.58
N ILE A 33 -27.90 -16.15 13.90
CA ILE A 33 -27.20 -17.32 14.43
C ILE A 33 -28.24 -18.41 14.69
N ALA A 34 -28.19 -19.50 13.91
CA ALA A 34 -29.03 -20.67 14.14
C ALA A 34 -28.49 -21.51 15.30
N PHE A 35 -29.39 -22.12 16.07
CA PHE A 35 -29.05 -23.02 17.15
C PHE A 35 -29.95 -24.26 17.13
N ASN A 36 -29.35 -25.41 17.40
CA ASN A 36 -30.01 -26.71 17.49
C ASN A 36 -30.82 -26.81 18.78
N ALA A 37 -30.23 -26.37 19.89
CA ALA A 37 -30.87 -26.39 21.20
C ALA A 37 -30.42 -25.24 22.10
N VAL A 38 -31.32 -24.79 22.97
CA VAL A 38 -31.03 -23.93 24.12
C VAL A 38 -31.68 -24.55 25.33
N ASP A 39 -30.86 -25.04 26.26
CA ASP A 39 -31.28 -25.61 27.52
C ASP A 39 -31.00 -24.63 28.66
N LEU A 40 -32.03 -24.23 29.39
CA LEU A 40 -31.92 -23.46 30.62
C LEU A 40 -32.43 -24.31 31.77
N ARG A 41 -31.56 -24.53 32.76
CA ARG A 41 -31.92 -25.20 34.03
C ARG A 41 -31.74 -24.22 35.17
N TYR A 42 -32.71 -24.15 36.07
CA TYR A 42 -32.60 -23.31 37.25
C TYR A 42 -32.96 -24.07 38.52
N GLN A 43 -32.32 -23.69 39.61
CA GLN A 43 -32.59 -24.17 40.95
C GLN A 43 -32.56 -22.97 41.91
N LEU A 44 -33.72 -22.65 42.49
CA LEU A 44 -33.91 -21.57 43.45
C LEU A 44 -34.12 -22.21 44.82
N THR A 45 -33.27 -21.86 45.77
CA THR A 45 -33.37 -22.29 47.17
C THR A 45 -33.53 -21.08 48.08
N ALA A 46 -33.73 -21.32 49.38
CA ALA A 46 -33.76 -20.23 50.36
C ALA A 46 -32.38 -19.61 50.60
N GLU A 47 -31.29 -20.28 50.21
CA GLU A 47 -29.91 -19.85 50.45
C GLU A 47 -29.22 -19.30 49.20
N GLU A 48 -29.53 -19.84 48.02
CA GLU A 48 -28.91 -19.46 46.76
C GLU A 48 -29.81 -19.74 45.54
N SER A 49 -29.47 -19.10 44.42
CA SER A 49 -30.08 -19.34 43.10
C SER A 49 -29.01 -19.77 42.11
N MET A 50 -29.25 -20.87 41.40
CA MET A 50 -28.38 -21.36 40.32
C MET A 50 -29.13 -21.37 39.00
N VAL A 51 -28.48 -20.93 37.93
CA VAL A 51 -28.97 -20.99 36.55
C VAL A 51 -27.84 -21.53 35.67
N ALA A 52 -28.10 -22.60 34.94
CA ALA A 52 -27.20 -23.14 33.93
C ALA A 52 -27.86 -23.00 32.56
N ILE A 53 -27.15 -22.44 31.60
CA ILE A 53 -27.57 -22.25 30.21
C ILE A 53 -26.59 -23.00 29.33
N THR A 54 -27.09 -23.85 28.44
CA THR A 54 -26.33 -24.51 27.39
C THR A 54 -26.95 -24.12 26.05
N ILE A 55 -26.16 -23.51 25.16
CA ILE A 55 -26.58 -23.14 23.81
C ILE A 55 -25.78 -24.01 22.84
N GLU A 56 -26.47 -24.83 22.06
CA GLU A 56 -25.88 -25.66 21.01
C GLU A 56 -26.03 -24.95 19.66
N PRO A 57 -24.99 -24.27 19.15
CA PRO A 57 -25.08 -23.59 17.86
C PRO A 57 -25.23 -24.60 16.72
N ASP A 58 -25.94 -24.20 15.65
CA ASP A 58 -26.01 -24.97 14.40
C ASP A 58 -24.83 -24.59 13.49
N ILE A 59 -23.63 -24.79 14.02
CA ILE A 59 -22.36 -24.54 13.34
C ILE A 59 -21.47 -25.75 13.61
N ALA A 60 -21.04 -26.43 12.55
CA ALA A 60 -20.12 -27.55 12.69
C ALA A 60 -18.84 -27.12 13.42
N GLY A 61 -18.24 -27.99 14.24
CA GLY A 61 -16.99 -27.68 14.94
C GLY A 61 -17.07 -26.64 16.07
N VAL A 62 -18.25 -26.07 16.37
CA VAL A 62 -18.45 -25.20 17.52
C VAL A 62 -19.07 -26.01 18.66
N GLU A 63 -18.37 -26.15 19.78
CA GLU A 63 -18.91 -26.81 20.97
C GLU A 63 -20.03 -25.98 21.61
N PRO A 64 -20.93 -26.61 22.40
CA PRO A 64 -21.95 -25.88 23.12
C PRO A 64 -21.38 -24.76 23.99
N ILE A 65 -22.02 -23.60 23.96
CA ILE A 65 -21.71 -22.49 24.86
C ILE A 65 -22.36 -22.81 26.21
N GLU A 66 -21.54 -23.00 27.24
CA GLU A 66 -22.03 -23.28 28.60
C GLU A 66 -21.83 -22.05 29.49
N ALA A 67 -22.92 -21.60 30.12
CA ALA A 67 -22.89 -20.55 31.12
C ALA A 67 -23.52 -21.05 32.43
N ARG A 68 -22.84 -20.85 33.56
CA ARG A 68 -23.34 -21.17 34.91
C ARG A 68 -23.32 -19.91 35.75
N LEU A 69 -24.49 -19.51 36.23
CA LEU A 69 -24.70 -18.36 37.10
C LEU A 69 -25.14 -18.84 38.48
N GLN A 70 -24.41 -18.45 39.51
CA GLN A 70 -24.78 -18.65 40.91
C GLN A 70 -24.94 -17.29 41.58
N THR A 71 -26.00 -17.10 42.35
CA THR A 71 -26.32 -15.84 43.02
C THR A 71 -26.97 -16.08 44.38
N ALA A 72 -27.18 -15.00 45.14
CA ALA A 72 -28.01 -15.02 46.34
C ALA A 72 -29.46 -15.51 46.05
N PRO A 73 -30.31 -15.72 47.08
CA PRO A 73 -31.70 -16.11 46.86
C PRO A 73 -32.41 -15.10 45.95
N ILE A 74 -33.27 -15.58 45.05
CA ILE A 74 -33.92 -14.76 44.01
C ILE A 74 -34.65 -13.54 44.58
N LYS A 75 -35.15 -13.63 45.81
CA LYS A 75 -35.77 -12.51 46.54
C LYS A 75 -34.79 -11.35 46.77
N THR A 76 -33.54 -11.64 47.11
CA THR A 76 -32.46 -10.66 47.28
C THR A 76 -32.09 -10.05 45.93
N VAL A 77 -31.94 -10.89 44.90
CA VAL A 77 -31.67 -10.45 43.52
C VAL A 77 -32.77 -9.50 43.02
N MET A 78 -34.05 -9.82 43.24
CA MET A 78 -35.17 -8.96 42.84
C MET A 78 -35.22 -7.62 43.59
N ALA A 79 -34.67 -7.56 44.81
CA ALA A 79 -34.65 -6.35 45.62
C ALA A 79 -33.52 -5.40 45.21
N ALA A 80 -32.34 -5.94 44.86
CA ALA A 80 -31.15 -5.17 44.51
C ALA A 80 -30.34 -5.91 43.42
N PRO A 81 -30.82 -5.96 42.17
CA PRO A 81 -30.24 -6.82 41.13
C PRO A 81 -28.80 -6.46 40.80
N MET A 82 -28.44 -5.17 40.86
CA MET A 82 -27.11 -4.69 40.47
C MET A 82 -26.06 -4.84 41.58
N ASP A 83 -26.49 -4.91 42.85
CA ASP A 83 -25.61 -4.96 44.03
C ASP A 83 -25.55 -6.36 44.64
N THR A 84 -26.28 -7.33 44.08
CA THR A 84 -26.28 -8.70 44.57
C THR A 84 -25.02 -9.42 44.09
N PRO A 85 -24.30 -10.12 44.98
CA PRO A 85 -23.17 -10.95 44.59
C PRO A 85 -23.57 -12.05 43.62
N VAL A 86 -22.76 -12.23 42.58
CA VAL A 86 -22.93 -13.22 41.53
C VAL A 86 -21.60 -13.87 41.19
N THR A 87 -21.66 -15.15 40.82
CA THR A 87 -20.57 -15.89 40.19
C THR A 87 -21.08 -16.39 38.86
N LEU A 88 -20.44 -15.98 37.76
CA LEU A 88 -20.74 -16.45 36.41
C LEU A 88 -19.51 -17.18 35.87
N GLN A 89 -19.71 -18.37 35.33
CA GLN A 89 -18.70 -19.09 34.57
C GLN A 89 -19.22 -19.29 33.15
N LEU A 90 -18.47 -18.87 32.15
CA LEU A 90 -18.76 -19.04 30.75
C LEU A 90 -17.59 -19.78 30.10
N GLN A 91 -17.90 -20.83 29.36
CA GLN A 91 -16.91 -21.56 28.59
C GLN A 91 -17.43 -21.90 27.20
N ASN A 92 -16.53 -21.84 26.22
CA ASN A 92 -16.79 -22.27 24.87
C ASN A 92 -15.48 -22.76 24.22
N SER A 93 -15.61 -23.75 23.34
CA SER A 93 -14.54 -24.16 22.45
C SER A 93 -15.03 -24.21 21.02
N ILE A 94 -14.16 -23.81 20.10
CA ILE A 94 -14.35 -23.94 18.67
C ILE A 94 -13.20 -24.82 18.21
N GLU A 95 -13.51 -26.02 17.72
CA GLU A 95 -12.52 -26.98 17.22
C GLU A 95 -11.79 -26.42 15.98
N ASP A 96 -12.52 -25.69 15.13
CA ASP A 96 -11.97 -25.03 13.95
C ASP A 96 -12.72 -23.74 13.59
N LEU A 97 -12.01 -22.61 13.64
CA LEU A 97 -12.52 -21.28 13.26
C LEU A 97 -12.99 -21.20 11.80
N ALA A 98 -12.54 -22.09 10.91
CA ALA A 98 -13.01 -22.14 9.52
C ALA A 98 -14.54 -22.30 9.43
N SER A 99 -15.14 -22.93 10.44
CA SER A 99 -16.58 -23.17 10.52
C SER A 99 -17.40 -21.88 10.68
N LEU A 100 -16.78 -20.79 11.13
CA LEU A 100 -17.45 -19.49 11.33
C LEU A 100 -17.59 -18.68 10.03
N ASN A 101 -16.89 -19.05 8.95
CA ASN A 101 -16.89 -18.35 7.66
C ASN A 101 -16.68 -16.82 7.79
N LEU A 102 -15.65 -16.40 8.56
CA LEU A 102 -15.36 -15.00 8.87
C LEU A 102 -14.56 -14.27 7.78
N GLU A 103 -14.54 -14.79 6.55
CA GLU A 103 -13.74 -14.28 5.44
C GLU A 103 -14.12 -12.83 5.11
N THR A 104 -13.11 -12.00 4.87
CA THR A 104 -13.29 -10.58 4.49
C THR A 104 -12.47 -10.26 3.25
N LEU A 105 -12.58 -9.03 2.74
CA LEU A 105 -11.70 -8.57 1.65
C LEU A 105 -10.22 -8.50 2.07
N ALA A 106 -9.93 -8.41 3.37
CA ALA A 106 -8.56 -8.24 3.89
C ALA A 106 -7.88 -9.57 4.24
N PHE A 107 -8.66 -10.59 4.60
CA PHE A 107 -8.15 -11.89 5.02
C PHE A 107 -9.12 -13.03 4.69
N ASP A 108 -8.56 -14.21 4.47
CA ASP A 108 -9.25 -15.45 4.11
C ASP A 108 -8.64 -16.64 4.87
N GLU A 109 -9.21 -17.85 4.70
CA GLU A 109 -8.71 -19.12 5.23
C GLU A 109 -8.42 -19.10 6.74
N LEU A 110 -9.27 -18.43 7.52
CA LEU A 110 -9.13 -18.39 8.98
C LEU A 110 -9.46 -19.77 9.57
N ALA A 111 -8.48 -20.42 10.17
CA ALA A 111 -8.63 -21.74 10.80
C ALA A 111 -7.92 -21.79 12.16
N GLY A 112 -8.23 -22.83 12.94
CA GLY A 112 -7.57 -23.13 14.22
C GLY A 112 -8.52 -23.33 15.39
N LYS A 113 -7.99 -23.86 16.49
CA LYS A 113 -8.78 -24.14 17.69
C LYS A 113 -8.82 -22.94 18.62
N LEU A 114 -10.01 -22.46 18.95
CA LEU A 114 -10.23 -21.38 19.92
C LEU A 114 -10.84 -21.95 21.20
N GLU A 115 -10.29 -21.58 22.35
CA GLU A 115 -10.90 -21.83 23.66
C GLU A 115 -11.11 -20.50 24.38
N LEU A 116 -12.30 -20.34 24.95
CA LEU A 116 -12.71 -19.17 25.73
C LEU A 116 -13.18 -19.63 27.10
N HIS A 117 -12.59 -19.03 28.14
CA HIS A 117 -13.04 -19.14 29.51
C HIS A 117 -13.21 -17.74 30.11
N VAL A 118 -14.37 -17.49 30.71
CA VAL A 118 -14.65 -16.24 31.41
C VAL A 118 -15.32 -16.55 32.73
N ASP A 119 -14.66 -16.23 33.82
CA ASP A 119 -15.25 -16.18 35.16
C ASP A 119 -15.58 -14.73 35.52
N MET A 120 -16.68 -14.51 36.21
CA MET A 120 -17.05 -13.22 36.79
C MET A 120 -17.43 -13.44 38.25
N GLU A 121 -16.87 -12.65 39.13
CA GLU A 121 -17.24 -12.57 40.53
C GLU A 121 -17.63 -11.13 40.91
N GLY A 122 -18.16 -10.95 42.12
CA GLY A 122 -18.56 -9.64 42.62
C GLY A 122 -20.01 -9.29 42.28
N THR A 123 -20.27 -8.05 41.87
CA THR A 123 -21.63 -7.53 41.62
C THR A 123 -21.72 -6.98 40.20
N PHE A 124 -22.90 -6.82 39.62
CA PHE A 124 -22.99 -6.22 38.28
C PHE A 124 -22.53 -4.76 38.23
N ASN A 125 -22.56 -4.03 39.36
CA ASN A 125 -22.00 -2.67 39.47
C ASN A 125 -20.47 -2.65 39.61
N GLN A 126 -19.88 -3.72 40.13
CA GLN A 126 -18.43 -3.88 40.34
C GLN A 126 -18.05 -5.33 40.06
N PRO A 127 -18.03 -5.73 38.78
CA PRO A 127 -17.67 -7.09 38.40
C PRO A 127 -16.15 -7.22 38.38
N GLU A 128 -15.66 -8.35 38.90
CA GLU A 128 -14.28 -8.80 38.72
C GLU A 128 -14.30 -9.92 37.69
N LEU A 129 -13.76 -9.67 36.49
CA LEU A 129 -13.74 -10.64 35.40
C LEU A 129 -12.36 -11.30 35.32
N THR A 130 -12.33 -12.61 35.14
CA THR A 130 -11.13 -13.36 34.79
C THR A 130 -11.37 -14.03 33.45
N THR A 131 -10.67 -13.58 32.41
CA THR A 131 -10.75 -14.09 31.06
C THR A 131 -9.47 -14.84 30.70
N ALA A 132 -9.63 -15.95 30.01
CA ALA A 132 -8.58 -16.69 29.36
C ALA A 132 -9.08 -17.10 27.96
N ILE A 133 -8.41 -16.59 26.93
CA ILE A 133 -8.67 -16.92 25.53
C ILE A 133 -7.39 -17.54 24.98
N SER A 134 -7.51 -18.71 24.36
CA SER A 134 -6.38 -19.36 23.71
C SER A 134 -6.73 -19.76 22.29
N LEU A 135 -5.84 -19.43 21.35
CA LEU A 135 -5.85 -19.90 19.97
C LEU A 135 -4.66 -20.83 19.78
N ARG A 136 -4.89 -22.01 19.19
CA ARG A 136 -3.86 -23.00 18.88
C ARG A 136 -3.97 -23.46 17.44
N ASP A 137 -2.80 -23.73 16.84
CA ASP A 137 -2.66 -24.21 15.47
C ASP A 137 -3.44 -23.35 14.46
N GLY A 138 -3.45 -22.03 14.69
CA GLY A 138 -4.19 -21.11 13.85
C GLY A 138 -3.53 -20.86 12.49
N GLN A 139 -4.35 -20.53 11.51
CA GLN A 139 -3.94 -20.16 10.16
C GLN A 139 -4.78 -18.97 9.68
N ILE A 140 -4.17 -18.07 8.93
CA ILE A 140 -4.87 -16.99 8.23
C ILE A 140 -4.11 -16.61 6.96
N PHE A 141 -4.83 -16.42 5.86
CA PHE A 141 -4.31 -15.88 4.62
C PHE A 141 -4.57 -14.37 4.56
N LEU A 142 -3.52 -13.57 4.38
CA LEU A 142 -3.59 -12.12 4.29
C LEU A 142 -3.57 -11.70 2.81
N VAL A 143 -4.74 -11.34 2.29
CA VAL A 143 -4.98 -11.15 0.85
C VAL A 143 -4.09 -10.05 0.26
N ASP A 144 -4.06 -8.87 0.89
CA ASP A 144 -3.30 -7.71 0.40
C ASP A 144 -1.77 -7.91 0.48
N MET A 145 -1.31 -8.86 1.28
CA MET A 145 0.11 -9.17 1.46
C MET A 145 0.51 -10.43 0.66
N GLY A 146 -0.44 -11.24 0.22
CA GLY A 146 -0.20 -12.50 -0.48
C GLY A 146 0.46 -13.58 0.38
N ILE A 147 0.41 -13.46 1.71
CA ILE A 147 1.09 -14.37 2.65
C ILE A 147 0.12 -15.18 3.47
N THR A 148 0.57 -16.35 3.93
CA THR A 148 -0.15 -17.17 4.91
C THR A 148 0.60 -17.16 6.22
N LEU A 149 -0.06 -16.74 7.29
CA LEU A 149 0.45 -16.96 8.65
C LEU A 149 -0.05 -18.32 9.13
N THR A 150 0.86 -19.12 9.69
CA THR A 150 0.61 -20.48 10.17
C THR A 150 1.14 -20.65 11.58
N GLU A 151 0.79 -21.76 12.23
CA GLU A 151 1.18 -22.07 13.61
C GLU A 151 0.87 -20.91 14.57
N ILE A 152 -0.27 -20.24 14.35
CA ILE A 152 -0.68 -19.09 15.15
C ILE A 152 -1.12 -19.61 16.52
N ASN A 153 -0.34 -19.27 17.54
CA ASN A 153 -0.62 -19.56 18.93
C ASN A 153 -0.78 -18.24 19.66
N ALA A 154 -1.98 -17.97 20.18
CA ALA A 154 -2.27 -16.76 20.92
C ALA A 154 -2.86 -17.06 22.29
N ASP A 155 -2.49 -16.27 23.29
CA ASP A 155 -3.01 -16.32 24.65
C ASP A 155 -3.38 -14.90 25.09
N ILE A 156 -4.63 -14.72 25.49
CA ILE A 156 -5.15 -13.48 26.05
C ILE A 156 -5.67 -13.77 27.44
N ASN A 157 -5.11 -13.12 28.46
CA ASN A 157 -5.48 -13.37 29.85
C ASN A 157 -5.60 -12.08 30.65
N GLY A 158 -6.56 -12.01 31.56
CA GLY A 158 -6.70 -10.89 32.50
C GLY A 158 -8.14 -10.53 32.76
N ASP A 159 -8.40 -9.25 33.00
CA ASP A 159 -9.73 -8.71 33.23
C ASP A 159 -10.00 -7.65 32.16
N PRO A 160 -10.99 -7.81 31.26
CA PRO A 160 -11.28 -6.84 30.21
C PRO A 160 -11.63 -5.43 30.74
N LEU A 161 -11.99 -5.29 32.01
CA LEU A 161 -12.33 -4.00 32.64
C LEU A 161 -11.13 -3.32 33.30
N SER A 162 -10.08 -4.06 33.67
CA SER A 162 -8.89 -3.49 34.31
C SER A 162 -7.59 -3.68 33.51
N GLY A 163 -7.46 -4.79 32.80
CA GLY A 163 -6.48 -4.98 31.71
C GLY A 163 -6.31 -6.43 31.26
N LEU A 164 -5.93 -6.60 29.98
CA LEU A 164 -5.62 -7.88 29.35
C LEU A 164 -4.17 -7.92 28.89
N LYS A 165 -3.55 -9.08 29.02
CA LYS A 165 -2.24 -9.40 28.43
C LYS A 165 -2.43 -10.28 27.22
N ILE A 166 -1.76 -9.94 26.12
CA ILE A 166 -1.82 -10.61 24.84
C ILE A 166 -0.42 -11.11 24.51
N LEU A 167 -0.29 -12.40 24.22
CA LEU A 167 0.91 -12.97 23.61
C LEU A 167 0.48 -13.75 22.37
N LEU A 168 1.09 -13.47 21.24
CA LEU A 168 0.84 -14.16 19.98
C LEU A 168 2.17 -14.55 19.35
N GLN A 169 2.23 -15.77 18.86
CA GLN A 169 3.32 -16.29 18.05
C GLN A 169 2.74 -16.84 16.75
N ALA A 170 3.45 -16.61 15.65
CA ALA A 170 3.06 -17.12 14.33
C ALA A 170 4.29 -17.33 13.45
N GLN A 171 4.09 -18.04 12.34
CA GLN A 171 5.12 -18.25 11.33
C GLN A 171 4.64 -17.76 9.96
N SER A 172 5.53 -17.12 9.22
CA SER A 172 5.33 -16.78 7.80
C SER A 172 6.49 -17.36 7.00
N ALA A 173 6.20 -18.37 6.18
CA ALA A 173 7.22 -19.22 5.56
C ALA A 173 8.20 -19.78 6.62
N GLU A 174 9.49 -19.45 6.53
CA GLU A 174 10.51 -19.88 7.50
C GLU A 174 10.73 -18.88 8.65
N GLY A 175 10.06 -17.71 8.61
CA GLY A 175 10.22 -16.63 9.58
C GLY A 175 9.28 -16.75 10.77
N GLN A 176 9.70 -16.19 11.91
CA GLN A 176 8.93 -16.19 13.15
C GLN A 176 8.44 -14.79 13.50
N LEU A 177 7.21 -14.70 14.00
CA LEU A 177 6.56 -13.48 14.49
C LEU A 177 6.17 -13.68 15.95
N GLU A 178 6.48 -12.69 16.77
CA GLU A 178 6.03 -12.58 18.16
C GLU A 178 5.38 -11.20 18.35
N VAL A 179 4.18 -11.20 18.93
CA VAL A 179 3.47 -9.98 19.32
C VAL A 179 3.11 -10.08 20.79
N ALA A 180 3.55 -9.12 21.57
CA ALA A 180 3.19 -9.02 22.98
C ALA A 180 2.53 -7.67 23.25
N GLY A 181 1.38 -7.65 23.89
CA GLY A 181 0.64 -6.42 24.17
C GLY A 181 -0.09 -6.43 25.50
N ASP A 182 -0.32 -5.23 26.02
CA ASP A 182 -1.09 -4.94 27.21
C ASP A 182 -2.24 -4.00 26.81
N PHE A 183 -3.46 -4.47 27.02
CA PHE A 183 -4.68 -3.68 26.87
C PHE A 183 -5.15 -3.21 28.25
N THR A 184 -5.50 -1.95 28.39
CA THR A 184 -6.07 -1.40 29.62
C THR A 184 -7.32 -0.60 29.29
N MET A 185 -8.38 -0.85 30.06
CA MET A 185 -9.63 -0.10 29.99
C MET A 185 -9.73 0.81 31.22
N THR A 186 -10.25 2.02 31.01
CA THR A 186 -10.64 2.95 32.08
C THR A 186 -12.08 3.39 31.84
N ASP A 187 -12.72 4.05 32.83
CA ASP A 187 -14.14 4.43 32.77
C ASP A 187 -14.55 5.24 31.52
N SER A 188 -13.60 5.85 30.80
CA SER A 188 -13.86 6.70 29.63
C SER A 188 -12.86 6.54 28.49
N ASP A 189 -11.89 5.62 28.57
CA ASP A 189 -10.84 5.49 27.56
C ASP A 189 -10.22 4.08 27.56
N TRP A 190 -9.59 3.69 26.46
CA TRP A 190 -8.83 2.44 26.35
C TRP A 190 -7.45 2.68 25.73
N LEU A 191 -6.49 1.84 26.11
CA LEU A 191 -5.13 1.90 25.63
C LEU A 191 -4.64 0.49 25.29
N LEU A 192 -4.07 0.34 24.11
CA LEU A 192 -3.32 -0.85 23.71
C LEU A 192 -1.86 -0.46 23.47
N ASP A 193 -0.96 -0.94 24.31
CA ASP A 193 0.48 -0.91 24.05
C ASP A 193 0.91 -2.30 23.57
N ALA A 194 1.60 -2.38 22.44
CA ALA A 194 2.05 -3.64 21.86
C ALA A 194 3.46 -3.54 21.28
N THR A 195 4.14 -4.67 21.27
CA THR A 195 5.46 -4.88 20.66
C THR A 195 5.36 -5.98 19.63
N ILE A 196 5.96 -5.77 18.47
CA ILE A 196 5.91 -6.68 17.32
C ILE A 196 7.37 -6.96 16.95
N LYS A 197 7.78 -8.22 17.09
CA LYS A 197 9.12 -8.68 16.75
C LYS A 197 9.05 -9.81 15.75
N GLY A 198 9.88 -9.76 14.73
CA GLY A 198 10.01 -10.85 13.79
C GLY A 198 11.42 -11.05 13.30
N ASP A 199 11.71 -12.28 12.89
CA ASP A 199 12.97 -12.64 12.24
C ASP A 199 12.70 -13.34 10.92
N LYS A 200 13.20 -12.75 9.82
CA LYS A 200 13.09 -13.27 8.44
C LYS A 200 11.67 -13.62 8.02
N LEU A 201 10.70 -12.81 8.43
CA LEU A 201 9.31 -12.97 8.04
C LEU A 201 9.15 -12.65 6.56
N GLU A 202 8.48 -13.54 5.83
CA GLU A 202 7.88 -13.18 4.55
C GLU A 202 6.74 -12.20 4.84
N LEU A 203 6.97 -10.91 4.57
CA LEU A 203 5.99 -9.84 4.77
C LEU A 203 5.13 -9.61 3.52
N MET A 204 5.61 -9.99 2.34
CA MET A 204 4.86 -9.81 1.11
C MET A 204 5.27 -10.86 0.09
N ASN A 205 4.29 -11.48 -0.57
CA ASN A 205 4.50 -12.47 -1.61
C ASN A 205 3.47 -12.27 -2.73
N LEU A 206 3.66 -11.18 -3.46
CA LEU A 206 2.86 -10.80 -4.62
C LEU A 206 3.70 -10.95 -5.90
N PRO A 207 3.08 -11.14 -7.07
CA PRO A 207 3.79 -11.17 -8.36
C PRO A 207 4.69 -9.95 -8.60
N GLU A 208 4.27 -8.78 -8.11
CA GLU A 208 4.96 -7.49 -8.21
C GLU A 208 5.87 -7.18 -7.01
N ALA A 209 5.80 -7.92 -5.91
CA ALA A 209 6.57 -7.61 -4.71
C ALA A 209 6.78 -8.85 -3.82
N TYR A 210 8.05 -9.20 -3.62
CA TYR A 210 8.49 -10.23 -2.68
C TYR A 210 9.36 -9.59 -1.60
N VAL A 211 8.99 -9.67 -0.32
CA VAL A 211 9.69 -8.97 0.77
C VAL A 211 9.88 -9.88 1.96
N ILE A 212 11.15 -10.05 2.38
CA ILE A 212 11.52 -10.67 3.65
C ILE A 212 12.02 -9.58 4.59
N ALA A 213 11.48 -9.50 5.81
CA ALA A 213 11.89 -8.51 6.80
C ALA A 213 11.92 -9.04 8.24
N SER A 214 12.67 -8.33 9.08
CA SER A 214 12.75 -8.54 10.52
C SER A 214 12.30 -7.25 11.22
N PRO A 215 11.01 -7.11 11.59
CA PRO A 215 10.51 -5.96 12.32
C PRO A 215 10.84 -6.02 13.82
N ASP A 216 11.09 -4.86 14.42
CA ASP A 216 11.11 -4.60 15.86
C ASP A 216 10.37 -3.29 16.10
N LEU A 217 9.05 -3.40 16.31
CA LEU A 217 8.11 -2.28 16.31
C LEU A 217 7.38 -2.19 17.65
N THR A 218 7.02 -0.97 18.01
CA THR A 218 6.13 -0.64 19.11
C THR A 218 4.89 0.04 18.55
N LEU A 219 3.73 -0.35 19.05
CA LEU A 219 2.43 0.15 18.66
C LEU A 219 1.71 0.65 19.90
N ARG A 220 1.15 1.85 19.84
CA ARG A 220 0.31 2.43 20.89
C ARG A 220 -0.98 2.93 20.29
N ILE A 221 -2.12 2.39 20.70
CA ILE A 221 -3.43 2.76 20.14
C ILE A 221 -4.36 3.24 21.25
N THR A 222 -5.04 4.35 20.99
CA THR A 222 -6.14 4.93 21.76
C THR A 222 -7.37 5.10 20.85
N PRO A 223 -8.57 5.47 21.35
CA PRO A 223 -9.74 5.71 20.51
C PRO A 223 -9.53 6.79 19.44
N GLU A 224 -8.62 7.74 19.68
CA GLU A 224 -8.40 8.89 18.80
C GLU A 224 -7.13 8.76 17.95
N THR A 225 -6.09 8.07 18.43
CA THR A 225 -4.76 8.08 17.81
C THR A 225 -4.11 6.71 17.81
N ALA A 226 -3.31 6.44 16.78
CA ALA A 226 -2.34 5.34 16.76
C ALA A 226 -0.94 5.92 16.65
N LYS A 227 0.03 5.29 17.32
CA LYS A 227 1.45 5.57 17.14
C LYS A 227 2.17 4.28 16.82
N ILE A 228 2.93 4.28 15.73
CA ILE A 228 3.79 3.17 15.35
C ILE A 228 5.23 3.65 15.26
N GLY A 229 6.12 2.97 15.97
CA GLY A 229 7.53 3.33 16.02
C GLY A 229 8.45 2.11 16.02
N GLY A 230 9.71 2.29 15.67
CA GLY A 230 10.73 1.24 15.77
C GLY A 230 11.53 1.07 14.49
N LYS A 231 11.97 -0.17 14.22
CA LYS A 231 12.87 -0.48 13.12
C LYS A 231 12.37 -1.69 12.32
N VAL A 232 12.52 -1.62 11.00
CA VAL A 232 12.28 -2.75 10.09
C VAL A 232 13.53 -2.99 9.27
N THR A 233 14.12 -4.18 9.40
CA THR A 233 15.28 -4.57 8.59
C THR A 233 14.81 -5.43 7.43
N ILE A 234 15.16 -5.07 6.20
CA ILE A 234 14.78 -5.76 4.97
C ILE A 234 16.04 -6.38 4.35
N PRO A 235 16.42 -7.60 4.72
CA PRO A 235 17.61 -8.25 4.16
C PRO A 235 17.46 -8.57 2.66
N ASN A 236 16.25 -8.94 2.21
CA ASN A 236 15.99 -9.30 0.82
C ASN A 236 14.62 -8.76 0.39
N ALA A 237 14.56 -8.16 -0.78
CA ALA A 237 13.31 -7.81 -1.42
C ALA A 237 13.48 -7.83 -2.94
N ASP A 238 12.44 -8.22 -3.65
CA ASP A 238 12.34 -8.11 -5.09
C ASP A 238 11.06 -7.36 -5.45
N LEU A 239 11.22 -6.13 -5.93
CA LEU A 239 10.13 -5.20 -6.21
C LEU A 239 10.06 -4.98 -7.72
N ALA A 240 8.96 -5.40 -8.33
CA ALA A 240 8.64 -5.19 -9.74
C ALA A 240 7.20 -4.67 -9.91
N PRO A 241 6.91 -3.43 -9.49
CA PRO A 241 5.57 -2.84 -9.60
C PRO A 241 5.10 -2.84 -11.06
N MET A 242 3.96 -3.47 -11.31
CA MET A 242 3.38 -3.53 -12.66
C MET A 242 2.65 -2.24 -13.03
N ASP A 243 1.97 -1.62 -12.06
CA ASP A 243 1.25 -0.35 -12.24
C ASP A 243 1.73 0.68 -11.22
N PHE A 244 2.42 1.70 -11.72
CA PHE A 244 2.39 3.01 -11.07
C PHE A 244 1.12 3.67 -11.57
N ASN A 245 -0.04 3.29 -11.04
CA ASN A 245 -1.12 4.24 -11.05
C ASN A 245 -0.60 5.42 -10.22
N THR A 246 -0.03 6.41 -10.90
CA THR A 246 -0.09 7.80 -10.47
C THR A 246 -1.58 8.08 -10.42
N THR A 247 -2.24 7.62 -9.36
CA THR A 247 -3.48 8.20 -8.92
C THR A 247 -3.09 9.64 -8.78
N VAL A 248 -3.47 10.43 -9.78
CA VAL A 248 -3.33 11.85 -9.75
C VAL A 248 -4.12 12.22 -8.52
N SER A 249 -3.43 12.36 -7.38
CA SER A 249 -4.05 12.93 -6.20
C SER A 249 -4.64 14.22 -6.71
N ALA A 250 -5.97 14.30 -6.64
CA ALA A 250 -6.66 15.48 -7.12
C ALA A 250 -5.96 16.67 -6.45
N SER A 251 -5.66 17.71 -7.23
CA SER A 251 -5.07 18.93 -6.67
C SER A 251 -5.85 19.31 -5.40
N PRO A 252 -5.21 19.82 -4.33
CA PRO A 252 -5.91 20.20 -3.08
C PRO A 252 -7.12 21.12 -3.29
N ASP A 253 -7.21 21.76 -4.46
CA ASP A 253 -8.28 22.65 -4.90
C ASP A 253 -9.47 21.94 -5.60
N VAL A 254 -9.44 20.62 -5.78
CA VAL A 254 -10.52 19.86 -6.40
C VAL A 254 -11.59 19.52 -5.36
N VAL A 255 -12.68 20.28 -5.38
CA VAL A 255 -13.90 19.92 -4.65
C VAL A 255 -14.72 18.97 -5.52
N VAL A 256 -14.80 17.70 -5.14
CA VAL A 256 -15.72 16.73 -5.76
C VAL A 256 -17.14 17.04 -5.29
N VAL A 257 -17.96 17.63 -6.15
CA VAL A 257 -19.38 17.91 -5.86
C VAL A 257 -20.23 16.77 -6.43
N GLY A 258 -20.86 15.97 -5.58
CA GLY A 258 -21.97 15.09 -5.99
C GLY A 258 -21.84 13.58 -5.72
N GLN A 259 -20.90 13.13 -4.90
CA GLN A 259 -21.05 11.84 -4.22
C GLN A 259 -21.38 12.11 -2.76
N ASP A 260 -22.48 11.56 -2.27
CA ASP A 260 -22.71 11.41 -0.84
C ASP A 260 -21.55 10.56 -0.28
N THR A 261 -20.53 11.22 0.24
CA THR A 261 -19.42 10.61 0.97
C THR A 261 -19.95 10.10 2.31
N THR A 262 -20.81 9.09 2.28
CA THR A 262 -21.14 8.31 3.46
C THR A 262 -20.13 7.18 3.53
N ASP A 263 -18.90 7.55 3.86
CA ASP A 263 -17.87 6.70 4.46
C ASP A 263 -16.78 7.64 4.97
N GLU A 264 -17.12 8.49 5.95
CA GLU A 264 -16.12 8.88 6.93
C GLU A 264 -15.74 7.62 7.70
N LYS A 265 -14.94 6.76 7.08
CA LYS A 265 -14.13 5.80 7.83
C LYS A 265 -13.39 6.65 8.84
N MET A 266 -13.62 6.43 10.12
CA MET A 266 -12.87 7.04 11.22
C MET A 266 -11.39 6.74 10.96
N ARG A 267 -10.69 7.65 10.26
CA ARG A 267 -9.26 7.52 10.00
C ARG A 267 -8.61 7.88 11.32
N LEU A 268 -8.17 6.86 12.05
CA LEU A 268 -7.39 7.07 13.27
C LEU A 268 -6.16 7.90 12.89
N ALA A 269 -5.97 9.05 13.55
CA ALA A 269 -4.78 9.87 13.34
C ALA A 269 -3.55 9.03 13.72
N THR A 270 -2.72 8.68 12.74
CA THR A 270 -1.67 7.67 12.90
C THR A 270 -0.30 8.32 12.78
N ASP A 271 0.37 8.49 13.91
CA ASP A 271 1.74 8.98 14.01
C ASP A 271 2.73 7.84 13.70
N VAL A 272 3.59 8.04 12.72
CA VAL A 272 4.58 7.07 12.26
C VAL A 272 5.97 7.59 12.62
N ASP A 273 6.83 6.71 13.14
CA ASP A 273 8.26 6.95 13.34
C ASP A 273 9.06 5.64 13.18
N VAL A 274 9.23 5.21 11.94
CA VAL A 274 9.81 3.90 11.59
C VAL A 274 11.11 4.08 10.83
N THR A 275 12.17 3.40 11.28
CA THR A 275 13.43 3.31 10.54
C THR A 275 13.47 2.03 9.71
N VAL A 276 13.58 2.17 8.39
CA VAL A 276 13.72 1.06 7.46
C VAL A 276 15.20 0.92 7.09
N GLU A 277 15.77 -0.26 7.30
CA GLU A 277 17.13 -0.59 6.87
C GLU A 277 17.09 -1.60 5.73
N LEU A 278 17.63 -1.22 4.58
CA LEU A 278 17.72 -2.05 3.38
C LEU A 278 19.07 -2.77 3.35
N GLY A 279 19.02 -4.11 3.29
CA GLY A 279 20.18 -4.95 3.09
C GLY A 279 20.68 -4.95 1.64
N GLU A 280 21.72 -5.74 1.38
CA GLU A 280 22.44 -5.79 0.09
C GLU A 280 21.66 -6.45 -1.07
N ASN A 281 20.55 -7.12 -0.77
CA ASN A 281 19.75 -7.91 -1.71
C ASN A 281 18.34 -7.33 -1.92
N VAL A 282 18.22 -6.00 -1.90
CA VAL A 282 16.98 -5.29 -2.25
C VAL A 282 17.04 -4.88 -3.72
N LEU A 283 16.29 -5.59 -4.57
CA LEU A 283 16.24 -5.39 -6.01
C LEU A 283 14.97 -4.64 -6.40
N ILE A 284 15.09 -3.62 -7.25
CA ILE A 284 13.94 -2.91 -7.82
C ILE A 284 14.00 -2.96 -9.35
N ARG A 285 12.88 -3.29 -9.98
CA ARG A 285 12.66 -3.31 -11.43
C ARG A 285 11.41 -2.51 -11.78
N ALA A 286 11.60 -1.25 -12.13
CA ALA A 286 10.50 -0.32 -12.36
C ALA A 286 10.89 0.77 -13.35
N LEU A 287 9.98 1.17 -14.24
CA LEU A 287 10.15 2.35 -15.12
C LEU A 287 11.49 2.37 -15.89
N GLY A 288 11.96 1.21 -16.34
CA GLY A 288 13.24 1.06 -17.03
C GLY A 288 14.46 0.98 -16.10
N PHE A 289 14.33 1.30 -14.81
CA PHE A 289 15.35 1.04 -13.80
C PHE A 289 15.33 -0.43 -13.37
N ASN A 290 16.51 -1.03 -13.28
CA ASN A 290 16.76 -2.34 -12.68
C ASN A 290 18.04 -2.24 -11.87
N GLY A 291 17.98 -2.36 -10.55
CA GLY A 291 19.18 -2.23 -9.72
C GLY A 291 18.98 -2.56 -8.26
N ARG A 292 20.11 -2.69 -7.56
CA ARG A 292 20.16 -3.00 -6.13
C ARG A 292 20.27 -1.74 -5.30
N LEU A 293 19.39 -1.66 -4.30
CA LEU A 293 19.32 -0.58 -3.33
C LEU A 293 19.88 -1.04 -1.98
N ALA A 294 20.49 -0.13 -1.24
CA ALA A 294 20.92 -0.35 0.14
C ALA A 294 20.93 0.99 0.89
N GLY A 295 20.86 0.93 2.22
CA GLY A 295 20.92 2.11 3.08
C GLY A 295 19.81 2.12 4.12
N ASP A 296 19.64 3.26 4.77
CA ASP A 296 18.68 3.44 5.86
C ASP A 296 17.83 4.69 5.65
N LEU A 297 16.55 4.58 6.01
CA LEU A 297 15.58 5.65 5.90
C LEU A 297 14.67 5.66 7.12
N ARG A 298 14.73 6.73 7.91
CA ARG A 298 13.73 7.02 8.93
C ARG A 298 12.56 7.76 8.30
N ILE A 299 11.36 7.21 8.46
CA ILE A 299 10.10 7.74 7.97
C ILE A 299 9.29 8.20 9.17
N TYR A 300 8.89 9.47 9.21
CA TYR A 300 8.11 10.00 10.32
C TYR A 300 7.07 11.05 9.91
N GLY A 301 5.99 11.15 10.67
CA GLY A 301 4.88 12.08 10.42
C GLY A 301 3.51 11.41 10.54
N GLU A 302 2.46 12.10 10.13
CA GLU A 302 1.09 11.59 10.22
C GLU A 302 0.67 10.86 8.94
N ALA A 303 0.22 9.62 9.07
CA ALA A 303 -0.21 8.80 7.94
C ALA A 303 -1.49 9.37 7.31
N GLY A 304 -1.48 9.53 5.99
CA GLY A 304 -2.56 10.19 5.24
C GLY A 304 -2.37 11.70 5.08
N GLU A 305 -1.38 12.28 5.75
CA GLU A 305 -0.89 13.65 5.49
C GLU A 305 0.52 13.60 4.87
N LEU A 306 1.45 14.43 5.36
CA LEU A 306 2.82 14.54 4.89
C LEU A 306 3.76 13.67 5.73
N LEU A 307 4.33 12.64 5.10
CA LEU A 307 5.43 11.85 5.67
C LEU A 307 6.78 12.45 5.26
N LEU A 308 7.66 12.59 6.24
CA LEU A 308 9.02 13.09 6.07
C LEU A 308 10.03 11.94 6.16
N GLY A 309 11.14 12.08 5.45
CA GLY A 309 12.24 11.14 5.45
C GLY A 309 13.54 11.76 5.97
N ASP A 310 14.35 10.98 6.67
CA ASP A 310 15.74 11.29 6.99
C ASP A 310 16.61 10.04 6.77
N GLY A 311 17.64 10.15 5.91
CA GLY A 311 18.47 9.02 5.53
C GLY A 311 19.02 9.09 4.11
N GLU A 312 19.72 8.04 3.67
CA GLU A 312 20.24 7.92 2.31
C GLU A 312 20.01 6.51 1.79
N ILE A 313 19.36 6.41 0.63
CA ILE A 313 19.29 5.18 -0.16
C ILE A 313 20.34 5.28 -1.26
N THR A 314 21.15 4.25 -1.39
CA THR A 314 22.22 4.15 -2.38
C THR A 314 21.90 3.09 -3.42
N VAL A 315 22.29 3.35 -4.66
CA VAL A 315 22.24 2.39 -5.77
C VAL A 315 23.66 1.86 -5.97
N HIS A 316 23.91 0.60 -5.59
CA HIS A 316 25.22 -0.03 -5.74
C HIS A 316 25.53 -0.41 -7.19
N ASP A 317 24.57 -1.04 -7.85
CA ASP A 317 24.64 -1.44 -9.23
C ASP A 317 23.23 -1.43 -9.81
N GLY A 318 23.10 -0.78 -10.96
CA GLY A 318 21.85 -0.76 -11.68
C GLY A 318 22.04 -0.43 -13.15
N THR A 319 20.96 -0.60 -13.87
CA THR A 319 20.83 -0.24 -15.28
C THR A 319 19.55 0.55 -15.43
N TYR A 320 19.60 1.60 -16.25
CA TYR A 320 18.43 2.33 -16.66
C TYR A 320 18.27 2.19 -18.18
N ALA A 321 17.14 1.62 -18.59
CA ALA A 321 16.79 1.43 -19.98
C ALA A 321 15.74 2.47 -20.42
N ALA A 322 16.12 3.32 -21.36
CA ALA A 322 15.21 4.26 -22.02
C ALA A 322 15.52 4.32 -23.52
N TYR A 323 14.49 4.53 -24.35
CA TYR A 323 14.63 4.62 -25.81
C TYR A 323 15.35 3.42 -26.45
N GLY A 324 15.15 2.22 -25.89
CA GLY A 324 15.80 0.98 -26.36
C GLY A 324 17.29 0.89 -26.06
N ARG A 325 17.82 1.71 -25.13
CA ARG A 325 19.23 1.76 -24.75
C ARG A 325 19.41 1.68 -23.25
N GLU A 326 20.44 0.96 -22.84
CA GLU A 326 20.79 0.75 -21.44
C GLU A 326 21.96 1.65 -21.03
N LEU A 327 21.82 2.33 -19.89
CA LEU A 327 22.86 3.07 -19.19
C LEU A 327 23.18 2.39 -17.87
N LYS A 328 24.46 2.27 -17.55
CA LYS A 328 24.91 1.68 -16.28
C LYS A 328 24.93 2.73 -15.18
N ILE A 329 24.39 2.39 -14.02
CA ILE A 329 24.44 3.20 -12.81
C ILE A 329 25.41 2.49 -11.87
N ASN A 330 26.60 3.06 -11.71
CA ASN A 330 27.64 2.51 -10.84
C ASN A 330 27.57 3.03 -9.41
N ASN A 331 26.96 4.19 -9.20
CA ASN A 331 26.74 4.79 -7.90
C ASN A 331 25.66 5.87 -8.02
N GLY A 332 24.55 5.71 -7.33
CA GLY A 332 23.49 6.70 -7.20
C GLY A 332 23.14 6.91 -5.73
N LYS A 333 22.71 8.12 -5.38
CA LYS A 333 22.27 8.47 -4.04
C LYS A 333 20.92 9.16 -4.11
N VAL A 334 20.03 8.76 -3.20
CA VAL A 334 18.72 9.36 -2.97
C VAL A 334 18.71 9.77 -1.51
N ARG A 335 18.76 11.09 -1.27
CA ARG A 335 18.93 11.65 0.08
C ARG A 335 17.64 12.25 0.58
N PHE A 336 17.35 11.97 1.83
CA PHE A 336 16.25 12.54 2.58
C PHE A 336 16.84 13.33 3.74
N ALA A 337 16.50 14.62 3.82
CA ALA A 337 17.05 15.53 4.84
C ALA A 337 15.90 16.29 5.53
N GLY A 338 14.93 15.54 6.06
CA GLY A 338 13.65 16.07 6.53
C GLY A 338 12.74 16.52 5.39
N THR A 339 12.91 15.96 4.19
CA THR A 339 12.10 16.24 3.01
C THR A 339 10.89 15.31 2.97
N ALA A 340 9.87 15.68 2.21
CA ALA A 340 8.76 14.79 1.90
C ALA A 340 9.30 13.49 1.27
N ILE A 341 8.73 12.33 1.65
CA ILE A 341 9.22 11.02 1.20
C ILE A 341 9.07 10.81 -0.32
N ASP A 342 8.16 11.55 -0.96
CA ASP A 342 7.93 11.55 -2.41
C ASP A 342 8.88 12.48 -3.18
N ASN A 343 9.60 13.38 -2.49
CA ASN A 343 10.47 14.37 -3.10
C ASN A 343 11.89 14.42 -2.49
N PRO A 344 12.65 13.31 -2.58
CA PRO A 344 14.06 13.28 -2.15
C PRO A 344 14.98 14.10 -3.06
N ASP A 345 16.18 14.39 -2.56
CA ASP A 345 17.28 14.93 -3.37
C ASP A 345 18.00 13.78 -4.10
N LEU A 346 18.08 13.89 -5.42
CA LEU A 346 18.71 12.90 -6.28
C LEU A 346 20.16 13.30 -6.57
N ASP A 347 21.05 12.32 -6.63
CA ASP A 347 22.43 12.45 -7.11
C ASP A 347 22.81 11.14 -7.80
N ILE A 348 22.44 11.03 -9.08
CA ILE A 348 22.51 9.78 -9.84
C ILE A 348 23.34 9.98 -11.10
N LYS A 349 24.35 9.11 -11.30
CA LYS A 349 25.16 9.09 -12.51
C LYS A 349 24.91 7.82 -13.29
N ALA A 350 24.48 7.98 -14.53
CA ALA A 350 24.31 6.89 -15.47
C ALA A 350 25.28 7.08 -16.64
N VAL A 351 26.03 6.03 -16.98
CA VAL A 351 27.10 6.08 -17.97
C VAL A 351 26.95 5.00 -19.02
N ARG A 352 27.48 5.31 -20.20
CA ARG A 352 27.73 4.37 -21.28
C ARG A 352 29.21 4.39 -21.61
N THR A 353 29.84 3.24 -21.51
CA THR A 353 31.27 3.07 -21.78
C THR A 353 31.45 2.37 -23.12
N GLY A 354 32.24 2.96 -24.02
CA GLY A 354 32.76 2.33 -25.23
C GLY A 354 34.25 2.02 -25.10
N THR A 355 34.89 1.63 -26.21
CA THR A 355 36.32 1.28 -26.22
C THR A 355 37.23 2.45 -25.80
N ASP A 356 36.87 3.67 -26.23
CA ASP A 356 37.71 4.87 -26.05
C ASP A 356 36.92 6.08 -25.49
N TYR A 357 35.73 5.83 -24.93
CA TYR A 357 34.89 6.90 -24.39
C TYR A 357 34.02 6.44 -23.22
N GLU A 358 33.73 7.37 -22.32
CA GLU A 358 32.64 7.31 -21.36
C GLU A 358 31.75 8.53 -21.58
N ALA A 359 30.47 8.30 -21.83
CA ALA A 359 29.46 9.35 -22.01
C ALA A 359 28.33 9.10 -21.00
N GLY A 360 27.91 10.12 -20.27
CA GLY A 360 26.97 9.95 -19.18
C GLY A 360 26.08 11.16 -18.91
N ILE A 361 25.05 10.89 -18.12
CA ILE A 361 24.11 11.87 -17.59
C ILE A 361 24.23 11.88 -16.07
N HIS A 362 24.27 13.08 -15.50
CA HIS A 362 24.28 13.32 -14.05
C HIS A 362 23.00 14.07 -13.68
N ILE A 363 22.16 13.41 -12.89
CA ILE A 363 20.88 13.93 -12.41
C ILE A 363 21.07 14.39 -10.96
N THR A 364 20.72 15.64 -10.68
CA THR A 364 20.85 16.26 -9.36
C THR A 364 19.61 17.05 -8.95
N GLY A 365 19.37 17.17 -7.64
CA GLY A 365 18.30 18.02 -7.09
C GLY A 365 17.01 17.27 -6.76
N PRO A 366 15.94 17.98 -6.36
CA PRO A 366 14.70 17.36 -5.89
C PRO A 366 14.01 16.52 -6.97
N ALA A 367 13.42 15.37 -6.60
CA ALA A 367 12.76 14.45 -7.52
C ALA A 367 11.59 15.08 -8.30
N HIS A 368 10.89 16.07 -7.73
CA HIS A 368 9.84 16.83 -8.42
C HIS A 368 10.37 17.85 -9.44
N ASN A 369 11.64 18.23 -9.37
CA ASN A 369 12.27 19.15 -10.32
C ASN A 369 13.77 18.83 -10.49
N PRO A 370 14.10 17.68 -11.10
CA PRO A 370 15.47 17.24 -11.25
C PRO A 370 16.21 18.06 -12.31
N GLN A 371 17.51 18.26 -12.12
CA GLN A 371 18.40 18.88 -13.09
C GLN A 371 19.31 17.83 -13.71
N ALA A 372 19.27 17.71 -15.04
CA ALA A 372 20.12 16.80 -15.80
C ALA A 372 21.26 17.54 -16.49
N THR A 373 22.48 17.04 -16.34
CA THR A 373 23.69 17.55 -17.04
C THR A 373 24.41 16.41 -17.76
N LEU A 374 24.99 16.68 -18.93
CA LEU A 374 25.74 15.69 -19.69
C LEU A 374 27.24 15.84 -19.46
N PHE A 375 27.95 14.71 -19.35
CA PHE A 375 29.40 14.67 -19.18
C PHE A 375 30.04 13.58 -20.02
N SER A 376 31.34 13.73 -20.31
CA SER A 376 32.11 12.73 -21.04
C SER A 376 33.60 12.73 -20.67
N ASN A 377 34.22 11.57 -20.86
CA ASN A 377 35.66 11.38 -20.79
C ASN A 377 36.14 10.57 -22.01
N PRO A 378 36.97 11.13 -22.92
CA PRO A 378 37.48 12.51 -22.93
C PRO A 378 36.36 13.54 -23.16
N THR A 379 36.62 14.81 -22.87
CA THR A 379 35.61 15.89 -22.99
C THR A 379 35.15 16.07 -24.44
N MET A 380 33.84 15.95 -24.66
CA MET A 380 33.15 16.15 -25.95
C MET A 380 32.16 17.32 -25.90
N SER A 381 31.62 17.72 -27.05
CA SER A 381 30.49 18.64 -27.11
C SER A 381 29.22 17.96 -26.57
N GLN A 382 28.28 18.74 -26.03
CA GLN A 382 27.07 18.22 -25.39
C GLN A 382 26.23 17.37 -26.37
N GLU A 383 26.16 17.80 -27.62
CA GLU A 383 25.48 17.11 -28.71
C GLU A 383 26.14 15.75 -29.06
N ASP A 384 27.48 15.65 -29.00
CA ASP A 384 28.18 14.38 -29.17
C ASP A 384 27.98 13.46 -27.96
N VAL A 385 27.98 13.99 -26.73
CA VAL A 385 27.69 13.20 -25.52
C VAL A 385 26.31 12.58 -25.62
N LEU A 386 25.30 13.38 -25.96
CA LEU A 386 23.92 12.90 -26.15
C LEU A 386 23.85 11.85 -27.27
N SER A 387 24.55 12.07 -28.38
CA SER A 387 24.66 11.11 -29.47
C SER A 387 25.25 9.76 -29.03
N TYR A 388 26.29 9.77 -28.19
CA TYR A 388 26.83 8.53 -27.64
C TYR A 388 25.87 7.84 -26.68
N ILE A 389 25.16 8.59 -25.82
CA ILE A 389 24.17 8.03 -24.89
C ILE A 389 23.04 7.34 -25.68
N VAL A 390 22.40 8.05 -26.60
CA VAL A 390 21.19 7.58 -27.31
C VAL A 390 21.52 6.67 -28.51
N LEU A 391 22.54 7.00 -29.32
CA LEU A 391 22.85 6.24 -30.54
C LEU A 391 24.05 5.30 -30.38
N GLY A 392 24.94 5.57 -29.43
CA GLY A 392 26.19 4.80 -29.25
C GLY A 392 27.30 5.17 -30.23
N ARG A 393 27.12 6.24 -31.00
CA ARG A 393 28.04 6.74 -32.03
C ARG A 393 28.08 8.26 -32.02
N PRO A 394 29.16 8.90 -32.51
CA PRO A 394 29.26 10.35 -32.55
C PRO A 394 28.23 10.97 -33.51
N LEU A 395 27.90 12.25 -33.30
CA LEU A 395 26.87 12.96 -34.06
C LEU A 395 27.20 13.03 -35.55
N GLY A 396 28.49 13.12 -35.90
CA GLY A 396 28.94 13.14 -37.30
C GLY A 396 28.62 11.87 -38.10
N GLN A 397 28.25 10.77 -37.44
CA GLN A 397 27.79 9.52 -38.08
C GLN A 397 26.27 9.32 -37.98
N ALA A 398 25.55 10.29 -37.41
CA ALA A 398 24.11 10.24 -37.29
C ALA A 398 23.43 10.61 -38.63
N SER A 399 22.29 10.01 -38.90
CA SER A 399 21.40 10.39 -40.00
C SER A 399 20.52 11.59 -39.61
N ALA A 400 19.79 12.18 -40.57
CA ALA A 400 18.82 13.23 -40.25
C ALA A 400 17.70 12.73 -39.33
N ALA A 401 17.30 11.46 -39.46
CA ALA A 401 16.34 10.80 -38.57
C ALA A 401 16.87 10.71 -37.13
N ASP A 402 18.13 10.27 -36.99
CA ASP A 402 18.80 10.20 -35.70
C ASP A 402 18.92 11.58 -35.03
N ALA A 403 19.21 12.63 -35.81
CA ALA A 403 19.31 14.00 -35.32
C ALA A 403 18.00 14.49 -34.69
N ALA A 404 16.86 14.08 -35.24
CA ALA A 404 15.55 14.44 -34.70
C ALA A 404 15.23 13.70 -33.41
N MET A 405 15.60 12.41 -33.31
CA MET A 405 15.52 11.66 -32.05
C MET A 405 16.44 12.24 -30.97
N LEU A 406 17.61 12.76 -31.34
CA LEU A 406 18.51 13.42 -30.39
C LEU A 406 17.96 14.78 -29.93
N ALA A 407 17.41 15.58 -30.86
CA ALA A 407 16.78 16.84 -30.51
C ALA A 407 15.55 16.63 -29.59
N SER A 408 14.80 15.54 -29.78
CA SER A 408 13.68 15.21 -28.89
C SER A 408 14.14 14.75 -27.51
N ALA A 409 15.16 13.89 -27.45
CA ALA A 409 15.75 13.45 -26.19
C ALA A 409 16.32 14.64 -25.39
N ALA A 410 17.00 15.60 -26.06
CA ALA A 410 17.55 16.79 -25.42
C ALA A 410 16.49 17.62 -24.68
N THR A 411 15.29 17.76 -25.26
CA THR A 411 14.18 18.52 -24.66
C THR A 411 13.46 17.71 -23.58
N ASN A 412 13.17 16.43 -23.83
CA ASN A 412 12.36 15.59 -22.96
C ASN A 412 13.10 15.11 -21.70
N LEU A 413 14.42 15.00 -21.75
CA LEU A 413 15.24 14.61 -20.59
C LEU A 413 15.48 15.77 -19.60
N GLY A 414 14.89 16.96 -19.84
CA GLY A 414 15.06 18.12 -18.97
C GLY A 414 16.52 18.57 -18.85
N ILE A 415 17.35 18.29 -19.87
CA ILE A 415 18.78 18.62 -19.84
C ILE A 415 18.93 20.14 -19.74
N ALA A 416 19.81 20.58 -18.84
CA ALA A 416 20.12 22.00 -18.71
C ALA A 416 20.61 22.57 -20.06
N ASN A 417 19.91 23.58 -20.57
CA ASN A 417 20.09 24.15 -21.92
C ASN A 417 19.72 23.19 -23.08
N GLY A 418 18.79 22.25 -22.87
CA GLY A 418 18.33 21.29 -23.89
C GLY A 418 17.92 21.95 -25.21
N ASN A 419 17.23 23.10 -25.17
CA ASN A 419 16.88 23.87 -26.36
C ASN A 419 18.10 24.28 -27.20
N ALA A 420 19.20 24.70 -26.57
CA ALA A 420 20.42 25.07 -27.29
C ALA A 420 21.11 23.85 -27.92
N VAL A 421 21.06 22.69 -27.25
CA VAL A 421 21.55 21.42 -27.80
C VAL A 421 20.70 21.00 -29.01
N SER A 422 19.37 21.09 -28.91
CA SER A 422 18.44 20.79 -29.98
C SER A 422 18.63 21.72 -31.20
N GLU A 423 18.77 23.02 -30.99
CA GLU A 423 19.08 24.00 -32.05
C GLU A 423 20.43 23.72 -32.73
N LYS A 424 21.43 23.29 -31.96
CA LYS A 424 22.76 22.96 -32.49
C LYS A 424 22.73 21.68 -33.34
N ILE A 425 21.97 20.67 -32.93
CA ILE A 425 21.73 19.46 -33.71
C ILE A 425 20.97 19.82 -34.99
N ALA A 426 19.88 20.58 -34.89
CA ALA A 426 19.07 21.01 -36.03
C ALA A 426 19.91 21.77 -37.07
N SER A 427 20.72 22.75 -36.63
CA SER A 427 21.60 23.52 -37.50
C SER A 427 22.72 22.69 -38.15
N THR A 428 23.27 21.70 -37.45
CA THR A 428 24.30 20.78 -38.00
C THR A 428 23.77 19.95 -39.16
N PHE A 429 22.50 19.55 -39.11
CA PHE A 429 21.82 18.79 -40.17
C PHE A 429 21.04 19.68 -41.16
N GLY A 430 21.08 21.00 -41.00
CA GLY A 430 20.43 21.97 -41.89
C GLY A 430 18.90 21.92 -41.85
N LEU A 431 18.35 21.62 -40.66
CA LEU A 431 16.93 21.51 -40.34
C LEU A 431 16.41 22.86 -39.85
N ASP A 432 15.25 23.30 -40.34
CA ASP A 432 14.64 24.58 -39.95
C ASP A 432 13.61 24.41 -38.83
N THR A 433 12.96 23.24 -38.72
CA THR A 433 11.97 22.94 -37.67
C THR A 433 12.06 21.48 -37.25
N VAL A 434 11.89 21.21 -35.96
CA VAL A 434 11.60 19.88 -35.41
C VAL A 434 10.28 20.00 -34.65
N GLU A 435 9.23 19.35 -35.14
CA GLU A 435 7.88 19.40 -34.58
C GLU A 435 7.47 18.00 -34.10
N PHE A 436 6.70 17.95 -33.02
CA PHE A 436 6.10 16.71 -32.52
C PHE A 436 4.65 16.64 -32.96
N THR A 437 4.25 15.51 -33.53
CA THR A 437 2.88 15.27 -33.95
C THR A 437 2.43 13.93 -33.38
N GLY A 438 1.20 13.86 -32.86
CA GLY A 438 0.66 12.65 -32.23
C GLY A 438 -0.39 12.98 -31.18
N GLU A 439 -1.59 12.42 -31.33
CA GLU A 439 -2.71 12.61 -30.39
C GLU A 439 -2.68 11.58 -29.24
N SER A 440 -1.80 10.58 -29.29
CA SER A 440 -1.68 9.50 -28.30
C SER A 440 -0.25 8.96 -28.24
N PRO A 441 0.21 8.36 -27.11
CA PRO A 441 1.56 7.82 -26.97
C PRO A 441 1.97 6.86 -28.09
N ASP A 442 1.05 5.99 -28.52
CA ASP A 442 1.30 4.99 -29.57
C ASP A 442 1.49 5.60 -30.96
N ASN A 443 0.94 6.80 -31.20
CA ASN A 443 1.00 7.53 -32.48
C ASN A 443 2.01 8.70 -32.45
N ALA A 444 2.91 8.73 -31.48
CA ALA A 444 3.91 9.78 -31.39
C ALA A 444 4.88 9.71 -32.58
N ALA A 445 5.00 10.82 -33.31
CA ALA A 445 5.90 11.00 -34.44
C ALA A 445 6.74 12.26 -34.28
N VAL A 446 7.98 12.20 -34.76
CA VAL A 446 8.87 13.36 -34.87
C VAL A 446 8.89 13.80 -36.32
N GLN A 447 8.52 15.05 -36.57
CA GLN A 447 8.51 15.67 -37.89
C GLN A 447 9.70 16.62 -38.05
N ILE A 448 10.49 16.36 -39.09
CA ILE A 448 11.66 17.14 -39.45
C ILE A 448 11.33 17.99 -40.65
N GLY A 449 11.50 19.31 -40.55
CA GLY A 449 11.12 20.24 -41.59
C GLY A 449 12.22 21.13 -42.13
N LYS A 450 12.11 21.47 -43.41
CA LYS A 450 12.93 22.49 -44.07
C LYS A 450 12.07 23.38 -44.96
N TYR A 451 12.31 24.69 -44.88
CA TYR A 451 11.77 25.65 -45.83
C TYR A 451 12.64 25.68 -47.08
N LEU A 452 12.15 25.07 -48.15
CA LEU A 452 12.78 25.12 -49.48
C LEU A 452 12.61 26.49 -50.14
N SER A 453 11.60 27.26 -49.71
CA SER A 453 11.41 28.68 -50.03
C SER A 453 10.54 29.32 -48.93
N PRO A 454 10.38 30.67 -48.90
CA PRO A 454 9.49 31.33 -47.95
C PRO A 454 8.03 30.86 -47.99
N LYS A 455 7.63 30.13 -49.04
CA LYS A 455 6.28 29.59 -49.23
C LYS A 455 6.23 28.06 -49.31
N LEU A 456 7.37 27.36 -49.31
CA LEU A 456 7.42 25.92 -49.54
C LEU A 456 8.16 25.24 -48.40
N TYR A 457 7.44 24.44 -47.64
CA TYR A 457 7.92 23.65 -46.52
C TYR A 457 7.84 22.17 -46.88
N LEU A 458 8.92 21.44 -46.62
CA LEU A 458 8.99 19.99 -46.74
C LEU A 458 9.27 19.43 -45.36
N GLY A 459 8.35 18.62 -44.86
CA GLY A 459 8.43 17.88 -43.62
C GLY A 459 8.56 16.37 -43.86
N TYR A 460 9.34 15.68 -43.04
CA TYR A 460 9.45 14.23 -43.00
C TYR A 460 9.21 13.76 -41.56
N GLY A 461 8.11 13.06 -41.34
CA GLY A 461 7.71 12.47 -40.08
C GLY A 461 8.17 11.02 -39.95
N ILE A 462 8.66 10.65 -38.77
CA ILE A 462 9.02 9.27 -38.42
C ILE A 462 8.30 8.92 -37.12
N GLY A 463 7.55 7.82 -37.13
CA GLY A 463 6.92 7.27 -35.93
C GLY A 463 7.97 6.78 -34.92
N ILE A 464 7.75 7.10 -33.65
CA ILE A 464 8.68 6.79 -32.56
C ILE A 464 8.53 5.33 -32.11
N PHE A 465 7.30 4.81 -32.09
CA PHE A 465 6.97 3.46 -31.64
C PHE A 465 6.61 2.52 -32.79
N GLU A 466 5.91 3.03 -33.81
CA GLU A 466 5.61 2.30 -35.03
C GLU A 466 6.53 2.74 -36.18
N PRO A 467 7.00 1.81 -37.05
CA PRO A 467 7.90 2.12 -38.17
C PRO A 467 7.14 2.73 -39.35
N VAL A 468 6.40 3.81 -39.10
CA VAL A 468 5.67 4.57 -40.11
C VAL A 468 6.41 5.86 -40.43
N SER A 469 6.53 6.16 -41.73
CA SER A 469 7.14 7.40 -42.21
C SER A 469 6.13 8.20 -43.01
N THR A 470 5.99 9.48 -42.68
CA THR A 470 5.14 10.42 -43.42
C THR A 470 6.00 11.48 -44.10
N VAL A 471 5.64 11.86 -45.32
CA VAL A 471 6.21 13.00 -46.04
C VAL A 471 5.10 14.03 -46.15
N GLN A 472 5.35 15.22 -45.63
CA GLN A 472 4.42 16.34 -45.71
C GLN A 472 5.01 17.46 -46.56
N LEU A 473 4.27 17.93 -47.55
CA LEU A 473 4.61 19.10 -48.33
C LEU A 473 3.57 20.18 -48.06
N ARG A 474 4.01 21.35 -47.58
CA ARG A 474 3.13 22.48 -47.32
C ARG A 474 3.53 23.66 -48.21
N TYR A 475 2.59 24.15 -49.02
CA TYR A 475 2.81 25.29 -49.91
C TYR A 475 1.82 26.41 -49.64
N THR A 476 2.32 27.56 -49.22
CA THR A 476 1.52 28.75 -48.92
C THR A 476 1.18 29.50 -50.22
N LEU A 477 -0.06 29.38 -50.67
CA LEU A 477 -0.57 30.04 -51.87
C LEU A 477 -0.76 31.54 -51.63
N SER A 478 -1.34 31.91 -50.49
CA SER A 478 -1.58 33.29 -50.06
C SER A 478 -1.58 33.38 -48.52
N LYS A 479 -1.75 34.58 -47.96
CA LYS A 479 -1.83 34.76 -46.49
C LYS A 479 -2.96 33.96 -45.82
N ILE A 480 -3.95 33.51 -46.59
CA ILE A 480 -5.15 32.85 -46.10
C ILE A 480 -5.36 31.44 -46.68
N TRP A 481 -4.52 31.01 -47.65
CA TRP A 481 -4.66 29.71 -48.31
C TRP A 481 -3.33 28.96 -48.29
N THR A 482 -3.37 27.75 -47.76
CA THR A 482 -2.22 26.84 -47.69
C THR A 482 -2.63 25.48 -48.23
N LEU A 483 -1.85 24.96 -49.17
CA LEU A 483 -2.01 23.60 -49.67
C LEU A 483 -1.11 22.67 -48.84
N GLN A 484 -1.65 21.60 -48.29
CA GLN A 484 -0.90 20.57 -47.57
C GLN A 484 -1.11 19.23 -48.26
N ALA A 485 -0.03 18.59 -48.67
CA ALA A 485 -0.04 17.22 -49.17
C ALA A 485 0.71 16.34 -48.18
N GLU A 486 0.15 15.19 -47.85
CA GLU A 486 0.77 14.23 -46.93
C GLU A 486 0.79 12.84 -47.58
N SER A 487 1.86 12.09 -47.37
CA SER A 487 2.04 10.74 -47.89
C SER A 487 2.74 9.85 -46.87
N GLY A 488 2.07 8.78 -46.45
CA GLY A 488 2.60 7.77 -45.51
C GLY A 488 1.71 6.52 -45.51
N THR A 489 1.17 6.14 -44.35
CA THR A 489 0.15 5.07 -44.23
C THR A 489 -1.15 5.40 -44.96
N GLN A 490 -1.51 6.69 -44.99
CA GLN A 490 -2.52 7.24 -45.88
C GLN A 490 -1.91 8.39 -46.69
N SER A 491 -2.45 8.68 -47.87
CA SER A 491 -2.00 9.79 -48.72
C SER A 491 -3.19 10.69 -49.03
N GLY A 492 -3.01 12.00 -48.85
CA GLY A 492 -4.08 12.99 -48.97
C GLY A 492 -3.56 14.37 -49.35
N VAL A 493 -4.46 15.21 -49.86
CA VAL A 493 -4.18 16.62 -50.17
C VAL A 493 -5.30 17.47 -49.58
N ASP A 494 -4.92 18.34 -48.67
CA ASP A 494 -5.79 19.27 -47.97
C ASP A 494 -5.56 20.70 -48.44
N LEU A 495 -6.64 21.47 -48.52
CA LEU A 495 -6.59 22.91 -48.76
C LEU A 495 -7.05 23.63 -47.49
N LEU A 496 -6.09 24.20 -46.78
CA LEU A 496 -6.26 24.84 -45.49
C LEU A 496 -6.56 26.34 -45.68
N TYR A 497 -7.63 26.80 -45.05
CA TYR A 497 -7.98 28.22 -44.97
C TYR A 497 -7.65 28.74 -43.57
N ILE A 498 -6.74 29.71 -43.48
CA ILE A 498 -6.29 30.30 -42.21
C ILE A 498 -6.70 31.78 -42.17
N TYR A 499 -7.44 32.15 -41.13
CA TYR A 499 -7.91 33.51 -40.93
C TYR A 499 -7.45 34.00 -39.55
N GLU A 500 -6.40 34.83 -39.52
CA GLU A 500 -5.95 35.53 -38.30
C GLU A 500 -6.83 36.76 -38.07
N ARG A 501 -7.24 36.98 -36.80
CA ARG A 501 -8.16 38.05 -36.41
C ARG A 501 -7.44 39.25 -35.84
#